data_AF-A0A968YZ92-F1
#
_entry.id   AF-A0A968YZ92-F1
#
_cell.length_a   1.000
_cell.length_b   1.000
_cell.length_c   1.000
_cell.angle_alpha   90.00
_cell.angle_beta   90.00
_cell.angle_gamma   90.00
#
_symmetry.space_group_name_H-M   'P 1'
#
loop_
_entity.id
_entity.type
_entity.pdbx_description
1 polymer ?
#
loop_
_entity_poly.entity_id
_entity_poly.type
_entity_poly.pdbx_seq_one_letter_code
_entity_poly.pdbx_strand_id
1 'polypeptide(L)'
;MKNPYGWITRSLDTLHRAHRYRAVQSLEGTGPVITLNGQLLINFASNDYLGLAGDLRLAEAAIAAIKTYGTSSTGSRLLSGHRPLHRDLEQAIAQLKQTEDALVFSSGYLANLGTIAALVGSKDLILADQY
;
A
#
# COMPACT_ATOMS: atom_id res chain seq x y z
N MET A 1 -10.42 -32.24 24.96
CA MET A 1 -10.92 -31.61 23.71
C MET A 1 -9.76 -31.47 22.72
N LYS A 2 -9.97 -31.73 21.43
CA LYS A 2 -8.92 -31.49 20.41
C LYS A 2 -8.64 -29.99 20.30
N ASN A 3 -7.37 -29.59 20.22
CA ASN A 3 -6.97 -28.19 20.03
C ASN A 3 -7.46 -27.71 18.65
N PRO A 4 -8.41 -26.75 18.56
CA PRO A 4 -8.96 -26.25 17.30
C PRO A 4 -7.91 -25.53 16.44
N TYR A 5 -6.82 -25.07 17.03
CA TYR A 5 -5.72 -24.38 16.34
C TYR A 5 -4.54 -25.30 16.00
N GLY A 6 -4.63 -26.61 16.26
CA GLY A 6 -3.53 -27.55 16.00
C GLY A 6 -3.10 -27.62 14.53
N TRP A 7 -3.93 -27.15 13.59
CA TRP A 7 -3.58 -27.05 12.17
C TRP A 7 -2.56 -25.93 11.88
N ILE A 8 -2.50 -24.88 12.71
CA ILE A 8 -1.56 -23.77 12.54
C ILE A 8 -0.13 -24.27 12.71
N THR A 9 0.15 -25.01 13.78
CA THR A 9 1.47 -25.61 14.04
C THR A 9 1.91 -26.50 12.88
N ARG A 10 1.04 -27.39 12.40
CA ARG A 10 1.35 -28.26 11.25
C ARG A 10 1.66 -27.47 9.97
N SER A 11 0.97 -26.35 9.77
CA SER A 11 1.19 -25.48 8.61
C SER A 11 2.52 -24.74 8.72
N LEU A 12 2.86 -24.23 9.91
CA LEU A 12 4.16 -23.62 10.19
C LEU A 12 5.30 -24.63 9.98
N ASP A 13 5.20 -25.84 10.52
CA ASP A 13 6.22 -26.89 10.33
C ASP A 13 6.46 -27.20 8.84
N THR A 14 5.40 -27.11 8.03
CA THR A 14 5.50 -27.27 6.58
C THR A 14 6.27 -26.09 5.93
N LEU A 15 5.98 -24.85 6.34
CA LEU A 15 6.70 -23.67 5.87
C LEU A 15 8.17 -23.67 6.29
N HIS A 16 8.47 -24.10 7.52
CA HIS A 16 9.85 -24.22 8.02
C HIS A 16 10.63 -25.28 7.23
N ARG A 17 10.07 -26.49 7.04
CA ARG A 17 10.71 -27.56 6.25
C ARG A 17 10.93 -27.16 4.79
N ALA A 18 10.06 -26.30 4.24
CA ALA A 18 10.19 -25.80 2.88
C ALA A 18 11.07 -24.53 2.76
N HIS A 19 11.65 -24.02 3.86
CA HIS A 19 12.37 -22.75 3.89
C HIS A 19 11.57 -21.55 3.36
N ARG A 20 10.24 -21.57 3.54
CA ARG A 20 9.30 -20.51 3.10
C ARG A 20 8.76 -19.67 4.25
N TYR A 21 9.15 -19.98 5.48
CA TYR A 21 8.80 -19.16 6.63
C TYR A 21 9.38 -17.76 6.46
N ARG A 22 8.54 -16.74 6.64
CA ARG A 22 8.92 -15.32 6.56
C ARG A 22 8.69 -14.69 7.92
N ALA A 23 9.64 -13.87 8.34
CA ALA A 23 9.52 -13.02 9.51
C ALA A 23 9.78 -11.57 9.10
N VAL A 24 9.05 -10.65 9.71
CA VAL A 24 9.30 -9.22 9.55
C VAL A 24 10.62 -8.88 10.21
N GLN A 25 11.41 -8.05 9.56
CA GLN A 25 12.63 -7.49 10.13
C GLN A 25 12.42 -6.00 10.39
N SER A 26 12.83 -5.54 11.56
CA SER A 26 12.82 -4.12 11.89
C SER A 26 14.06 -3.45 11.33
N LEU A 27 13.85 -2.40 10.55
CA LEU A 27 14.90 -1.56 9.99
C LEU A 27 14.72 -0.13 10.49
N GLU A 28 15.83 0.59 10.60
CA GLU A 28 15.86 2.00 10.97
C GLU A 28 16.40 2.85 9.81
N GLY A 29 15.87 4.06 9.69
CA GLY A 29 16.21 5.00 8.62
C GLY A 29 15.35 4.85 7.37
N THR A 30 15.44 5.85 6.49
CA THR A 30 14.72 5.93 5.22
C THR A 30 15.71 6.27 4.12
N GLY A 31 15.51 5.72 2.91
CA GLY A 31 16.29 6.04 1.72
C GLY A 31 17.38 5.01 1.41
N PRO A 32 18.50 5.43 0.78
CA PRO A 32 19.47 4.52 0.18
C PRO A 32 20.37 3.80 1.19
N VAL A 33 20.40 4.27 2.44
CA VAL A 33 21.19 3.66 3.53
C VAL A 33 20.27 3.46 4.73
N ILE A 34 20.26 2.24 5.27
CA ILE A 34 19.46 1.85 6.43
C ILE A 34 20.32 1.16 7.48
N THR A 35 19.81 1.07 8.70
CA THR A 35 20.38 0.22 9.75
C THR A 35 19.51 -1.01 9.95
N LEU A 36 20.11 -2.20 9.85
CA LEU A 36 19.45 -3.48 10.09
C LEU A 36 20.30 -4.27 11.09
N ASN A 37 19.70 -4.68 12.22
CA ASN A 37 20.40 -5.38 13.31
C ASN A 37 21.68 -4.66 13.77
N GLY A 38 21.65 -3.32 13.83
CA GLY A 38 22.80 -2.49 14.21
C GLY A 38 23.87 -2.32 13.13
N GLN A 39 23.66 -2.85 11.93
CA GLN A 39 24.59 -2.73 10.80
C GLN A 39 24.08 -1.74 9.76
N LEU A 40 24.97 -0.86 9.31
CA LEU A 40 24.68 0.09 8.23
C LEU A 40 24.77 -0.62 6.88
N LEU A 41 23.70 -0.57 6.08
CA LEU A 41 23.57 -1.28 4.80
C LEU A 41 23.06 -0.34 3.69
N ILE A 42 23.44 -0.64 2.45
CA ILE A 42 22.85 -0.03 1.27
C ILE A 42 21.51 -0.72 0.96
N ASN A 43 20.44 0.06 0.84
CA ASN A 43 19.08 -0.44 0.71
C ASN A 43 18.66 -0.66 -0.75
N PHE A 44 18.92 -1.85 -1.28
CA PHE A 44 18.41 -2.30 -2.57
C PHE A 44 17.03 -3.00 -2.49
N ALA A 45 16.41 -3.05 -1.30
CA ALA A 45 15.13 -3.73 -1.07
C ALA A 45 13.91 -2.78 -1.08
N SER A 46 14.14 -1.47 -1.11
CA SER A 46 13.09 -0.45 -1.12
C SER A 46 12.49 -0.25 -2.51
N ASN A 47 11.23 0.23 -2.54
CA ASN A 47 10.56 0.70 -3.75
C ASN A 47 10.60 2.24 -3.89
N ASP A 48 11.44 2.93 -3.12
CA ASP A 48 11.61 4.39 -3.19
C ASP A 48 12.53 4.80 -4.35
N TYR A 49 12.08 4.49 -5.58
CA TYR A 49 12.89 4.64 -6.80
C TYR A 49 13.38 6.06 -7.06
N LEU A 50 12.62 7.07 -6.59
CA LEU A 50 12.92 8.49 -6.80
C LEU A 50 13.48 9.17 -5.55
N GLY A 51 13.67 8.44 -4.45
CA GLY A 51 14.15 9.01 -3.19
C GLY A 51 13.18 10.00 -2.53
N LEU A 52 11.88 9.90 -2.84
CA LEU A 52 10.88 10.87 -2.40
C LEU A 52 10.43 10.64 -0.96
N ALA A 53 10.66 9.44 -0.39
CA ALA A 53 10.27 9.15 0.98
C ALA A 53 11.00 10.02 2.02
N GLY A 54 12.17 10.57 1.66
CA GLY A 54 12.94 11.51 2.49
C GLY A 54 12.85 12.98 2.04
N ASP A 55 12.01 13.31 1.06
CA ASP A 55 11.94 14.68 0.52
C ASP A 55 11.23 15.62 1.50
N LEU A 56 11.94 16.66 1.95
CA LEU A 56 11.43 17.63 2.92
C LEU A 56 10.18 18.37 2.42
N ARG A 57 10.07 18.63 1.10
CA ARG A 57 8.90 19.31 0.52
C ARG A 57 7.63 18.50 0.72
N LEU A 58 7.74 17.16 0.61
CA LEU A 58 6.62 16.24 0.82
C LEU A 58 6.24 16.15 2.30
N ALA A 59 7.25 16.09 3.18
CA ALA A 59 7.02 16.08 4.63
C ALA A 59 6.30 17.37 5.09
N GLU A 60 6.74 18.53 4.60
CA GLU A 60 6.13 19.82 4.90
C GLU A 60 4.69 19.91 4.38
N ALA A 61 4.43 19.46 3.14
CA ALA A 61 3.09 19.40 2.57
C ALA A 61 2.16 18.49 3.37
N ALA A 62 2.65 17.33 3.84
CA ALA A 62 1.88 16.42 4.69
C ALA A 62 1.54 17.07 6.05
N ILE A 63 2.50 17.74 6.69
CA ILE A 63 2.28 18.47 7.96
C ILE A 63 1.25 19.58 7.76
N ALA A 64 1.33 20.34 6.67
CA ALA A 64 0.36 21.37 6.35
C ALA A 64 -1.05 20.79 6.15
N ALA A 65 -1.18 19.69 5.38
CA ALA A 65 -2.45 19.01 5.18
C ALA A 65 -3.05 18.51 6.49
N ILE A 66 -2.24 17.96 7.41
CA ILE A 66 -2.71 17.54 8.74
C ILE A 66 -3.25 18.72 9.54
N LYS A 67 -2.58 19.88 9.52
CA LYS A 67 -3.05 21.09 10.21
C LYS A 67 -4.40 21.59 9.66
N THR A 68 -4.64 21.42 8.36
CA THR A 68 -5.87 21.88 7.71
C THR A 68 -7.02 20.88 7.81
N TYR A 69 -6.76 19.59 7.57
CA TYR A 69 -7.79 18.56 7.40
C TYR A 69 -7.87 17.57 8.57
N GLY A 70 -6.92 17.63 9.52
CA GLY A 70 -6.76 16.62 10.56
C GLY A 70 -6.07 15.35 10.05
N THR A 71 -6.12 14.30 10.85
CA THR A 71 -5.41 13.02 10.58
C THR A 71 -6.27 11.95 9.92
N SER A 72 -7.58 12.18 9.79
CA SER A 72 -8.53 11.17 9.29
C SER A 72 -9.70 11.80 8.54
N SER A 73 -10.21 11.08 7.54
CA SER A 73 -11.44 11.42 6.83
C SER A 73 -12.70 11.18 7.67
N THR A 74 -12.61 10.39 8.75
CA THR A 74 -13.69 10.00 9.68
C THR A 74 -14.90 9.31 9.04
N GLY A 75 -14.79 8.84 7.79
CA GLY A 75 -15.90 8.22 7.09
C GLY A 75 -15.53 7.71 5.71
N SER A 76 -16.47 6.99 5.08
CA SER A 76 -16.34 6.58 3.68
C SER A 76 -16.49 7.77 2.74
N ARG A 77 -15.87 7.67 1.56
CA ARG A 77 -15.95 8.69 0.50
C ARG A 77 -17.39 9.02 0.09
N LEU A 78 -18.28 8.02 0.08
CA LEU A 78 -19.68 8.18 -0.34
C LEU A 78 -20.59 8.81 0.71
N LEU A 79 -20.13 8.91 1.96
CA LEU A 79 -20.91 9.49 3.05
C LEU A 79 -20.28 10.82 3.50
N SER A 80 -19.35 10.78 4.45
CA SER A 80 -18.79 11.97 5.12
C SER A 80 -17.27 12.14 4.94
N GLY A 81 -16.61 11.19 4.27
CA GLY A 81 -15.16 11.11 4.20
C GLY A 81 -14.50 11.78 3.00
N HIS A 82 -15.27 12.31 2.05
CA HIS A 82 -14.70 13.02 0.92
C HIS A 82 -14.29 14.45 1.32
N ARG A 83 -13.11 14.87 0.87
CA ARG A 83 -12.51 16.18 1.15
C ARG A 83 -11.99 16.77 -0.17
N PRO A 84 -11.91 18.11 -0.30
CA PRO A 84 -11.38 18.76 -1.51
C PRO A 84 -10.03 18.17 -1.97
N LEU A 85 -9.11 17.93 -1.03
CA LEU A 85 -7.81 17.33 -1.30
C LEU A 85 -7.86 16.00 -2.08
N HIS A 86 -8.91 15.19 -1.89
CA HIS A 86 -9.08 13.96 -2.66
C HIS A 86 -9.41 14.25 -4.13
N ARG A 87 -10.29 15.24 -4.38
CA ARG A 87 -10.65 15.63 -5.75
C ARG A 87 -9.48 16.30 -6.45
N ASP A 88 -8.74 17.15 -5.76
CA ASP A 88 -7.54 17.81 -6.30
C ASP A 88 -6.50 16.77 -6.72
N LEU A 89 -6.27 15.74 -5.88
CA LEU A 89 -5.40 14.61 -6.21
C LEU A 89 -5.92 13.80 -7.40
N GLU A 90 -7.22 13.50 -7.46
CA GLU A 90 -7.83 12.77 -8.58
C GLU A 90 -7.66 13.53 -9.90
N GLN A 91 -7.88 14.85 -9.91
CA GLN A 91 -7.65 15.68 -11.10
C GLN A 91 -6.19 15.71 -11.52
N ALA A 92 -5.26 15.86 -10.56
CA ALA A 92 -3.84 15.85 -10.85
C ALA A 92 -3.37 14.50 -11.42
N ILE A 93 -3.89 13.38 -10.89
CA ILE A 93 -3.61 12.03 -11.42
C ILE A 93 -4.18 11.89 -12.82
N ALA A 94 -5.43 12.29 -13.06
CA ALA A 94 -6.07 12.21 -14.37
C ALA A 94 -5.28 13.01 -15.42
N GLN A 95 -4.83 14.23 -15.07
CA GLN A 95 -3.99 15.05 -15.94
C GLN A 95 -2.63 14.38 -16.21
N LEU A 96 -1.95 13.87 -15.18
CA LEU A 96 -0.66 13.20 -15.32
C LEU A 96 -0.74 11.94 -16.17
N LYS A 97 -1.84 11.18 -16.04
CA LYS A 97 -2.08 9.93 -16.78
C LYS A 97 -2.80 10.14 -18.11
N GLN A 98 -3.18 11.38 -18.43
CA GLN A 98 -3.91 11.75 -19.62
C GLN A 98 -5.22 10.95 -19.78
N THR A 99 -5.97 10.81 -18.69
CA THR A 99 -7.28 10.14 -18.64
C THR A 99 -8.41 11.14 -18.35
N GLU A 100 -9.66 10.74 -18.59
CA GLU A 100 -10.84 11.60 -18.38
C GLU A 100 -11.10 11.90 -16.89
N ASP A 101 -10.86 10.92 -16.01
CA ASP A 101 -10.96 11.07 -14.55
C ASP A 101 -10.01 10.07 -13.85
N ALA A 102 -9.92 10.15 -12.52
CA ALA A 102 -9.24 9.19 -11.67
C ALA A 102 -9.98 8.95 -10.36
N LEU A 103 -9.75 7.78 -9.74
CA LEU A 103 -10.28 7.42 -8.43
C LEU A 103 -9.16 6.99 -7.49
N VAL A 104 -9.08 7.61 -6.31
CA VAL A 104 -8.05 7.30 -5.31
C VAL A 104 -8.53 6.26 -4.31
N PHE A 105 -7.71 5.21 -4.14
CA PHE A 105 -7.84 4.17 -3.12
C PHE A 105 -6.69 4.27 -2.10
N SER A 106 -6.87 3.72 -0.90
CA SER A 106 -5.83 3.73 0.14
C SER A 106 -4.64 2.80 -0.15
N SER A 107 -4.75 1.89 -1.12
CA SER A 107 -3.64 1.08 -1.61
C SER A 107 -3.90 0.59 -3.04
N GLY A 108 -2.82 0.26 -3.76
CA GLY A 108 -2.93 -0.36 -5.10
C GLY A 108 -3.62 -1.73 -5.08
N TYR A 109 -3.50 -2.49 -3.98
CA TYR A 109 -4.23 -3.75 -3.81
C TYR A 109 -5.75 -3.54 -3.82
N LEU A 110 -6.23 -2.55 -3.07
CA LEU A 110 -7.66 -2.21 -3.02
C LEU A 110 -8.16 -1.60 -4.32
N ALA A 111 -7.33 -0.84 -5.03
CA ALA A 111 -7.65 -0.36 -6.37
C ALA A 111 -7.90 -1.55 -7.31
N ASN A 112 -6.98 -2.52 -7.36
CA ASN A 112 -7.14 -3.70 -8.22
C ASN A 112 -8.38 -4.52 -7.87
N LEU A 113 -8.57 -4.83 -6.58
CA LEU A 113 -9.74 -5.59 -6.12
C LEU A 113 -11.04 -4.86 -6.45
N GLY A 114 -11.11 -3.55 -6.16
CA GLY A 114 -12.29 -2.73 -6.38
C GLY A 114 -12.63 -2.59 -7.87
N THR A 115 -11.63 -2.30 -8.70
CA THR A 115 -11.82 -2.12 -10.15
C THR A 115 -12.26 -3.40 -10.83
N ILE A 116 -11.57 -4.53 -10.59
CA ILE A 116 -11.91 -5.80 -11.25
C ILE A 116 -13.28 -6.28 -10.80
N ALA A 117 -13.58 -6.23 -9.50
CA ALA A 117 -14.87 -6.66 -8.98
C ALA A 117 -16.04 -5.78 -9.44
N ALA A 118 -15.80 -4.50 -9.72
CA ALA A 118 -16.83 -3.59 -10.21
C ALA A 118 -17.10 -3.73 -11.71
N LEU A 119 -16.10 -4.11 -12.51
CA LEU A 119 -16.20 -4.16 -13.97
C LEU A 119 -16.52 -5.54 -14.53
N VAL A 120 -16.17 -6.62 -13.82
CA VAL A 120 -16.24 -7.99 -14.34
C VAL A 120 -17.33 -8.79 -13.62
N GLY A 121 -18.25 -9.37 -14.38
CA GLY A 121 -19.30 -10.28 -13.91
C GLY A 121 -19.07 -11.74 -14.30
N SER A 122 -20.04 -12.60 -13.95
CA SER A 122 -19.96 -14.06 -14.18
C SER A 122 -19.96 -14.50 -15.64
N LYS A 123 -20.25 -13.59 -16.57
CA LYS A 123 -20.28 -13.85 -18.02
C LYS A 123 -19.09 -13.26 -18.77
N ASP A 124 -18.19 -12.60 -18.06
CA ASP A 124 -17.05 -11.92 -18.64
C ASP A 124 -15.79 -12.80 -18.54
N LEU A 125 -14.80 -12.49 -19.38
CA LEU A 125 -13.51 -13.18 -19.43
C LEU A 125 -12.41 -12.24 -18.93
N ILE A 126 -11.62 -12.71 -17.94
CA ILE A 126 -10.37 -12.06 -17.55
C ILE A 126 -9.21 -12.78 -18.23
N LEU A 127 -8.44 -12.06 -19.02
CA LEU A 127 -7.14 -12.50 -19.54
C LEU A 127 -6.06 -11.81 -18.70
N ALA A 128 -5.28 -12.58 -17.95
CA ALA A 128 -4.21 -12.08 -17.09
C ALA A 128 -2.87 -12.68 -17.51
N ASP A 129 -1.83 -11.84 -17.51
CA ASP A 129 -0.46 -12.33 -17.65
C ASP A 129 -0.08 -13.17 -16.41
N GLN A 130 0.78 -14.17 -16.62
CA GLN A 130 1.23 -15.08 -15.58
C GLN A 130 2.41 -14.50 -14.78
N TYR A 131 3.16 -13.54 -15.34
CA TYR A 131 4.44 -13.07 -14.81
C TYR A 131 4.45 -11.60 -14.42
#